data_AF-A0A3C0UAD2-F1
#
_entry.id   AF-A0A3C0UAD2-F1
#
_cell.length_a   1.000
_cell.length_b   1.000
_cell.length_c   1.000
_cell.angle_alpha   90.00
_cell.angle_beta   90.00
_cell.angle_gamma   90.00
#
_symmetry.space_group_name_H-M   'P 1'
#
loop_
_entity.id
_entity.type
_entity.pdbx_description
1 polymer ?
#
loop_
_entity_poly.entity_id
_entity_poly.type
_entity_poly.pdbx_seq_one_letter_code
_entity_poly.pdbx_strand_id
1 'polypeptide(L)'
;LAFSASLVDGIARKQPWFLMEHSTSAVNWRQINYRKEPGQLVRDSLTHVAMGSDAVCYFQWRQSKAGAEKYHSAMLPHAGEDSQVFRDVCELGADLNALADNGLLGTKLAKSRVAVVYDYESEWASEHTATPTQKVHHVDEPLQWFRALADNGVTADVVPVRSNWDEYEVAVLPSVYILSEETTRRVRDYVANGGKLIVTYYTGLSDEKDHIWMGGYPGSIRDVVGVRIEEFAPLGDDFPGAPDHLDLDNGATARDFADVITSVGKDATVLASFKDDPWTGMDGRPAIVGNAYGEGRTVYVGARLGRDGIAKSLPSVFASLGVEVPDASDPRLLRIERVDEATGARFVFLVNRTHEPVGVVEQGDVIVSSFAKEDDGRLTIQPNGIAVVRR
;
A
#
# COMPACT_ATOMS: atom_id res chain seq x y z
N LEU A 1 -7.95 2.92 -3.88
CA LEU A 1 -8.99 1.88 -3.72
C LEU A 1 -8.41 0.56 -3.24
N ALA A 2 -7.55 -0.11 -4.02
CA ALA A 2 -6.93 -1.40 -3.63
C ALA A 2 -6.28 -1.37 -2.22
N PHE A 3 -5.48 -0.34 -1.91
CA PHE A 3 -4.89 -0.15 -0.58
C PHE A 3 -5.95 -0.15 0.55
N SER A 4 -6.97 0.70 0.45
CA SER A 4 -8.03 0.81 1.46
C SER A 4 -8.84 -0.48 1.60
N ALA A 5 -9.11 -1.16 0.48
CA ALA A 5 -9.83 -2.44 0.50
C ALA A 5 -8.99 -3.56 1.17
N SER A 6 -7.69 -3.59 0.90
CA SER A 6 -6.75 -4.49 1.59
C SER A 6 -6.67 -4.18 3.10
N LEU A 7 -6.70 -2.89 3.49
CA LEU A 7 -6.75 -2.51 4.91
C LEU A 7 -8.04 -3.00 5.58
N VAL A 8 -9.20 -2.91 4.91
CA VAL A 8 -10.46 -3.44 5.45
C VAL A 8 -10.41 -4.96 5.60
N ASP A 9 -9.82 -5.68 4.64
CA ASP A 9 -9.57 -7.13 4.77
C ASP A 9 -8.65 -7.46 5.97
N GLY A 10 -7.59 -6.68 6.16
CA GLY A 10 -6.71 -6.79 7.33
C GLY A 10 -7.43 -6.52 8.66
N ILE A 11 -8.32 -5.52 8.70
CA ILE A 11 -9.20 -5.26 9.85
C ILE A 11 -10.14 -6.44 10.10
N ALA A 12 -10.73 -7.00 9.04
CA ALA A 12 -11.62 -8.15 9.08
C ALA A 12 -10.88 -9.48 9.34
N ARG A 13 -9.54 -9.47 9.49
CA ARG A 13 -8.71 -10.67 9.66
C ARG A 13 -8.96 -11.69 8.54
N LYS A 14 -9.00 -11.19 7.30
CA LYS A 14 -9.28 -11.95 6.07
C LYS A 14 -10.67 -12.60 6.00
N GLN A 15 -11.57 -12.28 6.93
CA GLN A 15 -12.97 -12.69 6.81
C GLN A 15 -13.66 -11.84 5.74
N PRO A 16 -14.63 -12.42 5.01
CA PRO A 16 -15.43 -11.64 4.08
C PRO A 16 -16.02 -10.40 4.75
N TRP A 17 -15.91 -9.26 4.06
CA TRP A 17 -16.38 -7.97 4.56
C TRP A 17 -17.41 -7.35 3.62
N PHE A 18 -17.98 -6.22 4.02
CA PHE A 18 -19.11 -5.59 3.33
C PHE A 18 -18.74 -4.18 2.86
N LEU A 19 -18.64 -3.97 1.54
CA LEU A 19 -18.54 -2.63 0.96
C LEU A 19 -19.91 -1.94 1.03
N MET A 20 -20.11 -1.15 2.07
CA MET A 20 -21.38 -0.48 2.31
C MET A 20 -21.61 0.69 1.34
N GLU A 21 -20.57 1.49 1.10
CA GLU A 21 -20.69 2.68 0.25
C GLU A 21 -19.44 2.87 -0.60
N HIS A 22 -19.66 3.08 -1.89
CA HIS A 22 -18.82 3.87 -2.76
C HIS A 22 -19.68 4.62 -3.79
N SER A 23 -19.06 5.40 -4.67
CA SER A 23 -19.77 6.19 -5.69
C SER A 23 -19.71 5.55 -7.08
N THR A 24 -20.78 5.70 -7.86
CA THR A 24 -20.79 5.28 -9.28
C THR A 24 -19.95 6.22 -10.15
N SER A 25 -19.82 7.48 -9.76
CA SER A 25 -19.01 8.48 -10.44
C SER A 25 -18.57 9.59 -9.44
N ALA A 26 -18.78 10.87 -9.76
CA ALA A 26 -18.45 11.99 -8.91
C ALA A 26 -19.15 11.96 -7.53
N VAL A 27 -18.46 12.45 -6.51
CA VAL A 27 -19.03 12.80 -5.19
C VAL A 27 -19.48 14.27 -5.17
N ASN A 28 -19.91 14.81 -4.03
CA ASN A 28 -20.35 16.21 -3.91
C ASN A 28 -19.50 17.06 -2.95
N TRP A 29 -18.62 16.45 -2.15
CA TRP A 29 -18.02 17.08 -0.96
C TRP A 29 -16.55 17.49 -1.13
N ARG A 30 -15.93 17.22 -2.29
CA ARG A 30 -14.59 17.74 -2.60
C ARG A 30 -14.69 19.16 -3.15
N GLN A 31 -13.59 19.92 -3.06
CA GLN A 31 -13.47 21.23 -3.71
C GLN A 31 -13.71 21.14 -5.23
N ILE A 32 -13.21 20.07 -5.86
CA ILE A 32 -13.49 19.72 -7.25
C ILE A 32 -13.90 18.24 -7.29
N ASN A 33 -15.09 17.97 -7.82
CA ASN A 33 -15.68 16.63 -7.87
C ASN A 33 -15.50 16.03 -9.27
N TYR A 34 -14.35 15.41 -9.52
CA TYR A 34 -14.06 14.74 -10.79
C TYR A 34 -14.97 13.52 -11.00
N ARG A 35 -15.38 13.28 -12.25
CA ARG A 35 -16.12 12.06 -12.63
C ARG A 35 -15.20 10.86 -12.71
N LYS A 36 -15.76 9.66 -12.55
CA LYS A 36 -15.10 8.43 -12.98
C LYS A 36 -15.00 8.36 -14.50
N GLU A 37 -13.92 7.76 -14.98
CA GLU A 37 -13.68 7.42 -16.37
C GLU A 37 -14.46 6.15 -16.76
N PRO A 38 -14.65 5.88 -18.07
CA PRO A 38 -15.25 4.64 -18.53
C PRO A 38 -14.55 3.40 -17.96
N GLY A 39 -15.33 2.38 -17.56
CA GLY A 39 -14.85 1.13 -16.97
C GLY A 39 -14.57 1.18 -15.46
N GLN A 40 -14.33 2.36 -14.88
CA GLN A 40 -13.94 2.48 -13.47
C GLN A 40 -15.05 2.05 -12.49
N LEU A 41 -16.33 2.15 -12.86
CA LEU A 41 -17.43 1.70 -12.00
C LEU A 41 -17.33 0.20 -11.69
N VAL A 42 -17.21 -0.63 -12.73
CA VAL A 42 -17.08 -2.09 -12.63
C VAL A 42 -15.73 -2.44 -12.01
N ARG A 43 -14.62 -1.88 -12.54
CA ARG A 43 -13.26 -2.14 -12.06
C ARG A 43 -13.11 -1.86 -10.57
N ASP A 44 -13.57 -0.71 -10.09
CA ASP A 44 -13.44 -0.33 -8.67
C ASP A 44 -14.21 -1.30 -7.77
N SER A 45 -15.44 -1.65 -8.16
CA SER A 45 -16.28 -2.59 -7.42
C SER A 45 -15.65 -3.98 -7.33
N LEU A 46 -15.18 -4.50 -8.46
CA LEU A 46 -14.53 -5.80 -8.51
C LEU A 46 -13.16 -5.79 -7.85
N THR A 47 -12.48 -4.64 -7.73
CA THR A 47 -11.26 -4.52 -6.91
C THR A 47 -11.56 -4.66 -5.42
N HIS A 48 -12.70 -4.15 -4.94
CA HIS A 48 -13.14 -4.40 -3.55
C HIS A 48 -13.50 -5.86 -3.33
N VAL A 49 -14.19 -6.49 -4.29
CA VAL A 49 -14.48 -7.93 -4.27
C VAL A 49 -13.20 -8.76 -4.27
N ALA A 50 -12.21 -8.41 -5.09
CA ALA A 50 -10.91 -9.05 -5.16
C ALA A 50 -10.19 -9.02 -3.81
N MET A 51 -10.30 -7.90 -3.10
CA MET A 51 -9.75 -7.70 -1.76
C MET A 51 -10.67 -8.22 -0.64
N GLY A 52 -11.56 -9.17 -0.91
CA GLY A 52 -12.29 -9.91 0.12
C GLY A 52 -13.72 -9.44 0.41
N SER A 53 -14.27 -8.46 -0.30
CA SER A 53 -15.67 -8.07 -0.10
C SER A 53 -16.62 -9.11 -0.69
N ASP A 54 -17.62 -9.53 0.08
CA ASP A 54 -18.75 -10.36 -0.38
C ASP A 54 -20.04 -9.56 -0.61
N ALA A 55 -19.95 -8.24 -0.47
CA ALA A 55 -21.03 -7.32 -0.84
C ALA A 55 -20.49 -6.09 -1.56
N VAL A 56 -21.29 -5.53 -2.46
CA VAL A 56 -20.97 -4.29 -3.18
C VAL A 56 -22.21 -3.41 -3.15
N CYS A 57 -22.15 -2.30 -2.42
CA CYS A 57 -23.23 -1.33 -2.29
C CYS A 57 -22.74 0.08 -2.63
N TYR A 58 -23.69 0.92 -3.06
CA TYR A 58 -23.43 2.30 -3.43
C TYR A 58 -24.22 3.24 -2.55
N PHE A 59 -23.60 4.37 -2.20
CA PHE A 59 -24.36 5.57 -1.92
C PHE A 59 -24.63 6.28 -3.25
N GLN A 60 -25.85 6.29 -3.80
CA GLN A 60 -27.11 5.72 -3.32
C GLN A 60 -27.87 5.09 -4.50
N TRP A 61 -29.04 4.49 -4.28
CA TRP A 61 -29.83 3.90 -5.36
C TRP A 61 -30.24 4.93 -6.43
N ARG A 62 -30.94 6.01 -6.06
CA ARG A 62 -31.42 7.03 -7.01
C ARG A 62 -30.87 8.40 -6.66
N GLN A 63 -30.36 9.11 -7.66
CA GLN A 63 -29.79 10.42 -7.46
C GLN A 63 -30.85 11.41 -6.96
N SER A 64 -30.60 11.99 -5.78
CA SER A 64 -31.53 12.91 -5.14
C SER A 64 -31.74 14.17 -5.99
N LYS A 65 -32.98 14.61 -6.16
CA LYS A 65 -33.32 15.83 -6.93
C LYS A 65 -33.18 17.14 -6.14
N ALA A 66 -33.03 17.06 -4.82
CA ALA A 66 -32.92 18.19 -3.91
C ALA A 66 -32.06 17.81 -2.70
N GLY A 67 -31.63 18.80 -1.92
CA GLY A 67 -30.75 18.61 -0.77
C GLY A 67 -29.27 18.86 -1.07
N ALA A 68 -28.42 18.64 -0.07
CA ALA A 68 -26.98 18.91 -0.14
C ALA A 68 -26.28 17.96 -1.13
N GLU A 69 -26.69 16.70 -1.17
CA GLU A 69 -26.06 15.64 -1.96
C GLU A 69 -26.73 15.41 -3.33
N LYS A 70 -27.56 16.35 -3.80
CA LYS A 70 -28.23 16.24 -5.11
C LYS A 70 -27.27 16.05 -6.29
N TYR A 71 -26.00 16.44 -6.15
CA TYR A 71 -24.96 16.25 -7.17
C TYR A 71 -24.04 15.05 -6.91
N HIS A 72 -24.20 14.33 -5.79
CA HIS A 72 -23.53 13.05 -5.59
C HIS A 72 -24.08 12.05 -6.61
N SER A 73 -23.23 11.29 -7.29
CA SER A 73 -23.67 10.26 -8.24
C SER A 73 -24.46 9.14 -7.57
N ALA A 74 -25.25 8.39 -8.34
CA ALA A 74 -26.07 7.29 -7.85
C ALA A 74 -26.12 6.16 -8.88
N MET A 75 -26.67 5.01 -8.49
CA MET A 75 -26.89 3.88 -9.40
C MET A 75 -27.84 4.25 -10.53
N LEU A 76 -28.92 4.97 -10.20
CA LEU A 76 -29.88 5.54 -11.14
C LEU A 76 -29.74 7.06 -11.14
N PRO A 77 -29.02 7.63 -12.13
CA PRO A 77 -28.75 9.07 -12.21
C PRO A 77 -30.02 9.90 -12.44
N HIS A 78 -29.90 11.23 -12.35
CA HIS A 78 -30.97 12.15 -12.78
C HIS A 78 -31.43 11.91 -14.22
N ALA A 79 -30.53 11.43 -15.09
CA ALA A 79 -30.81 11.09 -16.48
C ALA A 79 -31.75 9.87 -16.64
N GLY A 80 -31.98 9.09 -15.58
CA GLY A 80 -32.81 7.90 -15.62
C GLY A 80 -32.08 6.66 -16.16
N GLU A 81 -32.87 5.67 -16.58
CA GLU A 81 -32.38 4.34 -16.98
C GLU A 81 -31.59 4.37 -18.29
N ASP A 82 -31.89 5.30 -19.20
CA ASP A 82 -31.08 5.52 -20.40
C ASP A 82 -29.87 6.39 -20.08
N SER A 83 -28.97 5.83 -19.29
CA SER A 83 -27.70 6.45 -18.94
C SER A 83 -26.58 5.41 -18.92
N GLN A 84 -25.36 5.84 -19.28
CA GLN A 84 -24.22 4.93 -19.24
C GLN A 84 -23.99 4.36 -17.83
N VAL A 85 -24.14 5.19 -16.80
CA VAL A 85 -23.98 4.76 -15.40
C VAL A 85 -24.96 3.64 -15.04
N PHE A 86 -26.24 3.75 -15.42
CA PHE A 86 -27.21 2.68 -15.12
C PHE A 86 -26.92 1.39 -15.91
N ARG A 87 -26.44 1.51 -17.16
CA ARG A 87 -25.98 0.34 -17.93
C ARG A 87 -24.77 -0.35 -17.28
N ASP A 88 -23.78 0.42 -16.85
CA ASP A 88 -22.59 -0.11 -16.15
C ASP A 88 -22.97 -0.75 -14.79
N VAL A 89 -23.99 -0.22 -14.09
CA VAL A 89 -24.55 -0.82 -12.87
C VAL A 89 -25.21 -2.17 -13.17
N CYS A 90 -25.96 -2.28 -14.28
CA CYS A 90 -26.56 -3.54 -14.70
C CYS A 90 -25.50 -4.56 -15.12
N GLU A 91 -24.43 -4.14 -15.82
CA GLU A 91 -23.25 -4.97 -16.13
C GLU A 91 -22.65 -5.53 -14.83
N LEU A 92 -22.33 -4.66 -13.86
CA LEU A 92 -21.80 -5.08 -12.57
C LEU A 92 -22.71 -6.07 -11.84
N GLY A 93 -24.02 -5.85 -11.88
CA GLY A 93 -24.99 -6.78 -11.27
C GLY A 93 -24.94 -8.18 -11.90
N ALA A 94 -24.78 -8.26 -13.22
CA ALA A 94 -24.62 -9.53 -13.93
C ALA A 94 -23.28 -10.20 -13.60
N ASP A 95 -22.19 -9.43 -13.57
CA ASP A 95 -20.85 -9.92 -13.23
C ASP A 95 -20.81 -10.51 -11.81
N LEU A 96 -21.43 -9.86 -10.83
CA LEU A 96 -21.50 -10.35 -9.45
C LEU A 96 -22.28 -11.66 -9.34
N ASN A 97 -23.37 -11.82 -10.10
CA ASN A 97 -24.10 -13.10 -10.16
C ASN A 97 -23.23 -14.20 -10.78
N ALA A 98 -22.52 -13.91 -11.88
CA ALA A 98 -21.62 -14.87 -12.51
C ALA A 98 -20.51 -15.34 -11.55
N LEU A 99 -19.93 -14.41 -10.77
CA LEU A 99 -18.95 -14.75 -9.73
C LEU A 99 -19.55 -15.60 -8.60
N ALA A 100 -20.77 -15.27 -8.16
CA ALA A 100 -21.47 -16.04 -7.13
C ALA A 100 -21.78 -17.47 -7.61
N ASP A 101 -22.29 -17.64 -8.83
CA ASP A 101 -22.59 -18.94 -9.46
C ASP A 101 -21.34 -19.81 -9.61
N ASN A 102 -20.16 -19.17 -9.75
CA ASN A 102 -18.87 -19.85 -9.82
C ASN A 102 -18.24 -20.15 -8.45
N GLY A 103 -18.91 -19.80 -7.35
CA GLY A 103 -18.50 -20.14 -5.99
C GLY A 103 -17.53 -19.16 -5.33
N LEU A 104 -17.58 -17.86 -5.68
CA LEU A 104 -16.70 -16.86 -5.08
C LEU A 104 -17.00 -16.59 -3.59
N LEU A 105 -18.26 -16.71 -3.17
CA LEU A 105 -18.69 -16.35 -1.81
C LEU A 105 -17.97 -17.17 -0.74
N GLY A 106 -17.55 -16.51 0.34
CA GLY A 106 -16.84 -17.16 1.45
C GLY A 106 -15.35 -17.45 1.20
N THR A 107 -14.85 -17.29 -0.03
CA THR A 107 -13.40 -17.35 -0.30
C THR A 107 -12.66 -16.21 0.39
N LYS A 108 -11.38 -16.38 0.70
CA LYS A 108 -10.59 -15.36 1.40
C LYS A 108 -9.50 -14.78 0.52
N LEU A 109 -9.12 -13.53 0.76
CA LEU A 109 -7.93 -12.94 0.14
C LEU A 109 -6.69 -13.78 0.50
N ALA A 110 -5.98 -14.26 -0.52
CA ALA A 110 -4.75 -15.01 -0.35
C ALA A 110 -3.75 -14.23 0.51
N LYS A 111 -3.08 -14.90 1.46
CA LYS A 111 -2.05 -14.25 2.29
C LYS A 111 -0.88 -13.81 1.40
N SER A 112 -0.56 -12.52 1.43
CA SER A 112 0.62 -12.00 0.75
C SER A 112 1.91 -12.47 1.43
N ARG A 113 3.03 -12.39 0.71
CA ARG A 113 4.37 -12.53 1.32
C ARG A 113 4.76 -11.29 2.12
N VAL A 114 4.20 -10.12 1.78
CA VAL A 114 4.54 -8.82 2.37
C VAL A 114 3.35 -8.23 3.10
N ALA A 115 3.53 -7.94 4.39
CA ALA A 115 2.61 -7.11 5.17
C ALA A 115 3.11 -5.66 5.22
N VAL A 116 2.25 -4.70 4.88
CA VAL A 116 2.48 -3.27 5.10
C VAL A 116 1.67 -2.86 6.33
N VAL A 117 2.35 -2.49 7.40
CA VAL A 117 1.66 -2.15 8.66
C VAL A 117 0.98 -0.80 8.57
N TYR A 118 -0.24 -0.74 9.10
CA TYR A 118 -1.00 0.51 9.29
C TYR A 118 -1.38 0.67 10.77
N ASP A 119 -1.21 1.88 11.30
CA ASP A 119 -1.52 2.20 12.68
C ASP A 119 -2.25 3.56 12.80
N TYR A 120 -3.49 3.50 13.26
CA TYR A 120 -4.30 4.70 13.49
C TYR A 120 -3.73 5.58 14.61
N GLU A 121 -3.10 5.01 15.62
CA GLU A 121 -2.57 5.80 16.75
C GLU A 121 -1.28 6.53 16.35
N SER A 122 -0.45 5.92 15.51
CA SER A 122 0.68 6.61 14.86
C SER A 122 0.23 7.73 13.94
N GLU A 123 -0.90 7.60 13.23
CA GLU A 123 -1.50 8.71 12.50
C GLU A 123 -1.85 9.87 13.43
N TRP A 124 -2.60 9.61 14.50
CA TRP A 124 -2.98 10.64 15.47
C TRP A 124 -1.77 11.35 16.09
N ALA A 125 -0.71 10.61 16.40
CA ALA A 125 0.52 11.21 16.93
C ALA A 125 1.21 12.11 15.88
N SER A 126 1.23 11.70 14.62
CA SER A 126 1.81 12.49 13.53
C SER A 126 1.04 13.77 13.20
N GLU A 127 -0.24 13.86 13.59
CA GLU A 127 -1.08 15.07 13.43
C GLU A 127 -0.74 16.20 14.44
N HIS A 128 0.14 15.96 15.42
CA HIS A 128 0.53 17.01 16.36
C HIS A 128 1.24 18.18 15.65
N THR A 129 0.82 19.41 15.97
CA THR A 129 1.25 20.61 15.22
C THR A 129 2.68 21.10 15.47
N ALA A 130 3.40 20.44 16.38
CA ALA A 130 4.79 20.74 16.72
C ALA A 130 5.69 19.50 16.63
N THR A 131 5.42 18.64 15.64
CA THR A 131 6.37 17.60 15.19
C THR A 131 7.52 18.22 14.38
N PRO A 132 8.58 17.46 14.04
CA PRO A 132 9.70 17.98 13.24
C PRO A 132 9.28 18.63 11.90
N THR A 133 8.18 18.21 11.32
CA THR A 133 7.55 18.81 10.14
C THR A 133 6.09 18.40 10.05
N GLN A 134 5.26 19.34 9.59
CA GLN A 134 3.83 19.11 9.35
C GLN A 134 3.55 18.45 8.00
N LYS A 135 4.59 18.13 7.21
CA LYS A 135 4.45 17.49 5.89
C LYS A 135 4.46 15.95 5.95
N VAL A 136 4.69 15.36 7.14
CA VAL A 136 4.80 13.91 7.33
C VAL A 136 3.64 13.43 8.21
N HIS A 137 2.80 12.57 7.62
CA HIS A 137 1.72 11.87 8.30
C HIS A 137 1.89 10.37 8.08
N HIS A 138 1.54 9.56 9.09
CA HIS A 138 1.64 8.11 8.99
C HIS A 138 0.85 7.58 7.78
N VAL A 139 -0.37 8.07 7.53
CA VAL A 139 -1.29 7.56 6.50
C VAL A 139 -0.70 7.55 5.09
N ASP A 140 0.27 8.43 4.79
CA ASP A 140 0.86 8.55 3.46
C ASP A 140 1.85 7.43 3.14
N GLU A 141 2.72 7.07 4.08
CA GLU A 141 3.86 6.18 3.85
C GLU A 141 3.42 4.72 3.52
N PRO A 142 2.48 4.07 4.24
CA PRO A 142 1.94 2.77 3.88
C PRO A 142 1.39 2.73 2.45
N LEU A 143 0.75 3.81 1.99
CA LEU A 143 0.24 3.91 0.63
C LEU A 143 1.37 3.98 -0.39
N GLN A 144 2.46 4.70 -0.11
CA GLN A 144 3.63 4.73 -1.00
C GLN A 144 4.27 3.35 -1.12
N TRP A 145 4.44 2.64 -0.01
CA TRP A 145 4.97 1.27 0.02
C TRP A 145 4.08 0.29 -0.74
N PHE A 146 2.76 0.31 -0.50
CA PHE A 146 1.82 -0.54 -1.22
C PHE A 146 1.89 -0.32 -2.74
N ARG A 147 1.99 0.94 -3.19
CA ARG A 147 2.09 1.27 -4.61
C ARG A 147 3.42 0.85 -5.22
N ALA A 148 4.52 1.05 -4.50
CA ALA A 148 5.87 0.71 -4.95
C ALA A 148 6.09 -0.82 -5.02
N LEU A 149 5.53 -1.57 -4.07
CA LEU A 149 5.49 -3.02 -4.11
C LEU A 149 4.71 -3.51 -5.34
N ALA A 150 3.56 -2.90 -5.63
CA ALA A 150 2.80 -3.21 -6.84
C ALA A 150 3.57 -2.85 -8.14
N ASP A 151 4.42 -1.81 -8.13
CA ASP A 151 5.32 -1.49 -9.25
C ASP A 151 6.44 -2.52 -9.46
N ASN A 152 6.66 -3.38 -8.47
CA ASN A 152 7.56 -4.52 -8.54
C ASN A 152 6.80 -5.85 -8.62
N GLY A 153 5.51 -5.82 -8.99
CA GLY A 153 4.69 -7.01 -9.21
C GLY A 153 4.23 -7.71 -7.93
N VAL A 154 4.34 -7.06 -6.78
CA VAL A 154 3.99 -7.61 -5.46
C VAL A 154 2.71 -6.95 -4.94
N THR A 155 1.64 -7.74 -4.80
CA THR A 155 0.43 -7.32 -4.08
C THR A 155 0.63 -7.55 -2.59
N ALA A 156 0.79 -6.49 -1.81
CA ALA A 156 0.94 -6.55 -0.36
C ALA A 156 -0.41 -6.67 0.37
N ASP A 157 -0.41 -7.27 1.55
CA ASP A 157 -1.51 -7.13 2.51
C ASP A 157 -1.27 -5.88 3.35
N VAL A 158 -2.28 -5.02 3.52
CA VAL A 158 -2.23 -3.90 4.46
C VAL A 158 -2.81 -4.36 5.80
N VAL A 159 -1.99 -4.36 6.84
CA VAL A 159 -2.28 -5.09 8.09
C VAL A 159 -2.26 -4.12 9.28
N PRO A 160 -3.33 -4.02 10.08
CA PRO A 160 -3.31 -3.21 11.30
C PRO A 160 -2.20 -3.64 12.26
N VAL A 161 -1.57 -2.69 12.96
CA VAL A 161 -0.43 -2.97 13.86
C VAL A 161 -0.74 -4.00 14.96
N ARG A 162 -2.01 -4.12 15.39
CA ARG A 162 -2.48 -5.11 16.39
C ARG A 162 -2.87 -6.46 15.77
N SER A 163 -2.66 -6.64 14.46
CA SER A 163 -2.86 -7.90 13.75
C SER A 163 -1.53 -8.63 13.56
N ASN A 164 -1.58 -9.82 12.99
CA ASN A 164 -0.49 -10.77 12.79
C ASN A 164 0.47 -10.44 11.62
N TRP A 165 0.95 -9.19 11.51
CA TRP A 165 1.97 -8.82 10.50
C TRP A 165 3.31 -9.54 10.72
N ASP A 166 3.59 -9.95 11.95
CA ASP A 166 4.76 -10.72 12.40
C ASP A 166 4.70 -12.22 12.01
N GLU A 167 3.66 -12.65 11.30
CA GLU A 167 3.59 -13.98 10.68
C GLU A 167 3.89 -13.95 9.17
N TYR A 168 4.23 -12.79 8.61
CA TYR A 168 4.54 -12.63 7.18
C TYR A 168 6.02 -12.85 6.91
N GLU A 169 6.35 -13.24 5.69
CA GLU A 169 7.76 -13.40 5.30
C GLU A 169 8.51 -12.07 5.36
N VAL A 170 7.86 -11.00 4.90
CA VAL A 170 8.36 -9.63 5.00
C VAL A 170 7.30 -8.74 5.64
N ALA A 171 7.72 -7.91 6.58
CA ALA A 171 6.88 -6.84 7.13
C ALA A 171 7.52 -5.47 6.86
N VAL A 172 6.68 -4.46 6.64
CA VAL A 172 7.09 -3.05 6.51
C VAL A 172 6.46 -2.28 7.67
N LEU A 173 7.27 -1.49 8.39
CA LEU A 173 6.84 -0.49 9.36
C LEU A 173 7.03 0.91 8.74
N PRO A 174 6.04 1.38 7.95
CA PRO A 174 6.09 2.68 7.29
C PRO A 174 5.63 3.79 8.24
N SER A 175 6.59 4.55 8.78
CA SER A 175 6.36 5.70 9.67
C SER A 175 5.42 5.34 10.83
N VAL A 176 5.64 4.18 11.44
CA VAL A 176 4.89 3.72 12.62
C VAL A 176 5.47 4.44 13.84
N TYR A 177 5.07 5.70 13.99
CA TYR A 177 5.59 6.64 14.99
C TYR A 177 5.60 6.07 16.41
N ILE A 178 4.50 5.41 16.79
CA ILE A 178 4.33 4.80 18.10
C ILE A 178 4.81 3.34 18.07
N LEU A 179 5.78 3.02 18.91
CA LEU A 179 6.08 1.64 19.30
C LEU A 179 5.97 1.51 20.82
N SER A 180 4.87 0.90 21.27
CA SER A 180 4.73 0.44 22.65
C SER A 180 5.79 -0.61 22.98
N GLU A 181 6.05 -0.86 24.26
CA GLU A 181 6.93 -1.95 24.67
C GLU A 181 6.52 -3.31 24.09
N GLU A 182 5.21 -3.57 23.97
CA GLU A 182 4.68 -4.81 23.40
C GLU A 182 5.03 -4.91 21.92
N THR A 183 4.76 -3.85 21.14
CA THR A 183 5.08 -3.82 19.71
C THR A 183 6.59 -3.89 19.49
N THR A 184 7.40 -3.24 20.34
CA THR A 184 8.87 -3.35 20.32
C THR A 184 9.33 -4.80 20.52
N ARG A 185 8.74 -5.54 21.47
CA ARG A 185 9.06 -6.96 21.67
C ARG A 185 8.69 -7.79 20.45
N ARG A 186 7.49 -7.57 19.87
CA ARG A 186 7.07 -8.25 18.63
C ARG A 186 8.03 -8.00 17.48
N VAL A 187 8.51 -6.77 17.31
CA VAL A 187 9.54 -6.44 16.29
C VAL A 187 10.83 -7.23 16.54
N ARG A 188 11.31 -7.26 17.78
CA ARG A 188 12.53 -7.98 18.15
C ARG A 188 12.40 -9.48 17.91
N ASP A 189 11.32 -10.07 18.41
CA ASP A 189 11.07 -11.50 18.31
C ASP A 189 10.85 -11.92 16.86
N TYR A 190 10.13 -11.12 16.07
CA TYR A 190 9.93 -11.36 14.65
C TYR A 190 11.27 -11.47 13.90
N VAL A 191 12.13 -10.45 14.03
CA VAL A 191 13.41 -10.44 13.31
C VAL A 191 14.37 -11.48 13.89
N ALA A 192 14.45 -11.63 15.21
CA ALA A 192 15.33 -12.63 15.83
C ALA A 192 15.05 -14.05 15.33
N ASN A 193 13.78 -14.38 15.06
CA ASN A 193 13.31 -15.68 14.59
C ASN A 193 13.27 -15.81 13.05
N GLY A 194 13.99 -14.96 12.31
CA GLY A 194 14.12 -15.09 10.85
C GLY A 194 13.21 -14.18 10.02
N GLY A 195 12.40 -13.33 10.67
CA GLY A 195 11.59 -12.33 10.01
C GLY A 195 12.42 -11.31 9.23
N LYS A 196 11.84 -10.79 8.14
CA LYS A 196 12.49 -9.80 7.27
C LYS A 196 11.75 -8.49 7.39
N LEU A 197 12.40 -7.48 7.96
CA LEU A 197 11.73 -6.24 8.36
C LEU A 197 12.25 -5.03 7.59
N ILE A 198 11.35 -4.28 6.99
CA ILE A 198 11.64 -2.96 6.46
C ILE A 198 11.11 -1.93 7.46
N VAL A 199 11.95 -0.99 7.87
CA VAL A 199 11.60 0.09 8.79
C VAL A 199 11.93 1.41 8.13
N THR A 200 11.04 2.39 8.22
CA THR A 200 11.31 3.71 7.63
C THR A 200 11.62 4.74 8.71
N TYR A 201 12.09 5.90 8.26
CA TYR A 201 12.06 7.16 8.99
C TYR A 201 10.72 7.35 9.72
N TYR A 202 10.76 8.12 10.80
CA TYR A 202 9.59 8.41 11.64
C TYR A 202 9.01 7.20 12.41
N THR A 203 9.66 6.04 12.39
CA THR A 203 9.19 4.85 13.12
C THR A 203 9.81 4.73 14.50
N GLY A 204 9.02 4.39 15.52
CA GLY A 204 9.52 4.13 16.88
C GLY A 204 10.18 5.35 17.52
N LEU A 205 9.62 6.53 17.29
CA LEU A 205 10.05 7.77 17.92
C LEU A 205 9.60 7.81 19.39
N SER A 206 8.37 7.37 19.66
CA SER A 206 7.74 7.41 20.98
C SER A 206 7.14 6.08 21.43
N ASP A 207 6.85 5.98 22.72
CA ASP A 207 5.96 4.98 23.31
C ASP A 207 4.47 5.31 23.05
N GLU A 208 3.55 4.47 23.56
CA GLU A 208 2.10 4.65 23.39
C GLU A 208 1.50 5.88 24.10
N LYS A 209 2.29 6.60 24.90
CA LYS A 209 1.91 7.84 25.58
C LYS A 209 2.56 9.07 24.95
N ASP A 210 3.17 8.90 23.79
CA ASP A 210 3.96 9.92 23.10
C ASP A 210 5.17 10.41 23.93
N HIS A 211 5.77 9.52 24.73
CA HIS A 211 7.07 9.80 25.33
C HIS A 211 8.20 9.30 24.43
N ILE A 212 9.15 10.18 24.14
CA ILE A 212 10.29 9.86 23.28
C ILE A 212 11.13 8.73 23.85
N TRP A 213 11.45 7.74 23.01
CA TRP A 213 12.45 6.72 23.33
C TRP A 213 13.87 7.32 23.29
N MET A 214 14.46 7.52 24.47
CA MET A 214 15.76 8.20 24.62
C MET A 214 16.95 7.37 24.11
N GLY A 215 18.08 8.05 23.85
CA GLY A 215 19.37 7.44 23.48
C GLY A 215 19.70 7.42 21.98
N GLY A 216 18.82 7.98 21.14
CA GLY A 216 18.94 8.06 19.69
C GLY A 216 17.92 7.15 18.99
N TYR A 217 17.36 7.64 17.89
CA TYR A 217 16.25 7.01 17.17
C TYR A 217 16.72 5.88 16.22
N PRO A 218 15.86 4.90 15.88
CA PRO A 218 14.56 4.60 16.50
C PRO A 218 14.74 3.95 17.88
N GLY A 219 14.29 4.62 18.95
CA GLY A 219 14.91 4.44 20.26
C GLY A 219 14.66 3.10 20.94
N SER A 220 13.55 2.42 20.61
CA SER A 220 13.22 1.11 21.18
C SER A 220 13.74 -0.07 20.36
N ILE A 221 14.16 0.13 19.10
CA ILE A 221 14.54 -0.94 18.16
C ILE A 221 15.83 -0.68 17.37
N ARG A 222 16.59 0.39 17.68
CA ARG A 222 17.84 0.76 16.98
C ARG A 222 18.88 -0.36 16.88
N ASP A 223 18.94 -1.25 17.86
CA ASP A 223 19.83 -2.41 17.86
C ASP A 223 19.36 -3.52 16.90
N VAL A 224 18.05 -3.60 16.63
CA VAL A 224 17.47 -4.49 15.62
C VAL A 224 17.78 -3.97 14.22
N VAL A 225 17.54 -2.68 13.98
CA VAL A 225 17.72 -2.08 12.64
C VAL A 225 19.17 -1.68 12.33
N GLY A 226 20.06 -1.66 13.32
CA GLY A 226 21.48 -1.39 13.13
C GLY A 226 21.81 0.05 12.74
N VAL A 227 20.96 1.02 13.07
CA VAL A 227 21.18 2.45 12.82
C VAL A 227 20.97 3.26 14.09
N ARG A 228 21.65 4.40 14.21
CA ARG A 228 21.38 5.40 15.25
C ARG A 228 21.32 6.79 14.65
N ILE A 229 20.28 7.51 15.04
CA ILE A 229 19.93 8.85 14.56
C ILE A 229 19.92 9.79 15.76
N GLU A 230 20.56 10.94 15.64
CA GLU A 230 20.62 11.96 16.70
C GLU A 230 19.60 13.07 16.48
N GLU A 231 19.38 13.44 15.24
CA GLU A 231 18.47 14.50 14.83
C GLU A 231 17.89 14.22 13.45
N PHE A 232 16.96 15.07 13.03
CA PHE A 232 16.27 14.96 11.76
C PHE A 232 16.63 16.13 10.86
N ALA A 233 16.59 15.92 9.55
CA ALA A 233 16.70 16.95 8.53
C ALA A 233 15.37 17.06 7.76
N PRO A 234 14.39 17.82 8.27
CA PRO A 234 13.20 18.18 7.50
C PRO A 234 13.58 18.95 6.23
N LEU A 235 12.83 18.72 5.16
CA LEU A 235 13.07 19.33 3.84
C LEU A 235 11.83 20.11 3.40
N GLY A 236 12.02 21.28 2.81
CA GLY A 236 10.90 22.15 2.43
C GLY A 236 11.28 23.35 1.59
N ASP A 237 10.25 24.04 1.12
CA ASP A 237 10.29 25.15 0.16
C ASP A 237 9.64 26.43 0.72
N ASP A 238 9.39 26.48 2.03
CA ASP A 238 8.71 27.59 2.73
C ASP A 238 9.65 28.76 3.06
N PHE A 239 10.96 28.54 3.02
CA PHE A 239 11.96 29.59 3.20
C PHE A 239 13.06 29.55 2.13
N PRO A 240 13.41 30.67 1.47
CA PRO A 240 14.46 30.70 0.45
C PRO A 240 15.82 30.22 0.98
N GLY A 241 16.40 29.23 0.30
CA GLY A 241 17.70 28.65 0.65
C GLY A 241 17.66 27.50 1.65
N ALA A 242 16.48 27.13 2.16
CA ALA A 242 16.30 25.86 2.86
C ALA A 242 16.40 24.68 1.86
N PRO A 243 16.94 23.52 2.28
CA PRO A 243 16.97 22.33 1.43
C PRO A 243 15.55 21.78 1.23
N ASP A 244 15.13 21.59 -0.03
CA ASP A 244 13.81 21.09 -0.40
C ASP A 244 13.83 19.61 -0.86
N HIS A 245 15.03 19.06 -1.11
CA HIS A 245 15.26 17.67 -1.45
C HIS A 245 16.69 17.23 -1.09
N LEU A 246 16.92 15.91 -1.07
CA LEU A 246 18.25 15.29 -1.03
C LEU A 246 18.32 14.16 -2.06
N ASP A 247 19.34 14.17 -2.90
CA ASP A 247 19.55 13.07 -3.85
C ASP A 247 20.25 11.89 -3.16
N LEU A 248 20.02 10.68 -3.65
CA LEU A 248 20.70 9.46 -3.21
C LEU A 248 21.63 8.95 -4.31
N ASP A 249 22.67 8.22 -3.92
CA ASP A 249 23.64 7.64 -4.86
C ASP A 249 23.07 6.56 -5.79
N ASN A 250 21.96 5.93 -5.41
CA ASN A 250 21.15 5.04 -6.25
C ASN A 250 20.21 5.80 -7.22
N GLY A 251 20.21 7.13 -7.17
CA GLY A 251 19.41 8.03 -7.99
C GLY A 251 17.93 8.13 -7.62
N ALA A 252 17.55 7.73 -6.41
CA ALA A 252 16.29 8.20 -5.80
C ALA A 252 16.48 9.61 -5.23
N THR A 253 15.37 10.28 -4.91
CA THR A 253 15.39 11.62 -4.30
C THR A 253 14.47 11.62 -3.08
N ALA A 254 14.99 12.05 -1.95
CA ALA A 254 14.23 12.29 -0.72
C ALA A 254 13.59 13.68 -0.74
N ARG A 255 12.38 13.79 -0.22
CA ARG A 255 11.62 15.05 -0.04
C ARG A 255 10.98 15.06 1.34
N ASP A 256 10.60 16.21 1.85
CA ASP A 256 9.93 16.43 3.15
C ASP A 256 10.73 16.05 4.41
N PHE A 257 11.46 14.93 4.42
CA PHE A 257 12.13 14.40 5.61
C PHE A 257 13.29 13.46 5.28
N ALA A 258 14.39 13.61 6.03
CA ALA A 258 15.48 12.66 6.13
C ALA A 258 15.98 12.53 7.58
N ASP A 259 16.44 11.35 7.95
CA ASP A 259 17.13 11.09 9.21
C ASP A 259 18.62 11.41 9.08
N VAL A 260 19.20 12.05 10.11
CA VAL A 260 20.65 12.24 10.21
C VAL A 260 21.26 11.02 10.88
N ILE A 261 21.48 9.95 10.10
CA ILE A 261 22.13 8.72 10.61
C ILE A 261 23.59 9.05 10.95
N THR A 262 23.97 8.89 12.23
CA THR A 262 25.32 9.24 12.72
C THR A 262 26.20 8.02 12.96
N SER A 263 25.61 6.84 13.14
CA SER A 263 26.36 5.59 13.23
C SER A 263 25.53 4.40 12.77
N VAL A 264 26.20 3.42 12.16
CA VAL A 264 25.62 2.12 11.80
C VAL A 264 26.28 1.01 12.62
N GLY A 265 25.54 -0.07 12.84
CA GLY A 265 26.02 -1.26 13.55
C GLY A 265 27.15 -1.97 12.80
N LYS A 266 27.94 -2.77 13.52
CA LYS A 266 29.07 -3.53 12.95
C LYS A 266 28.68 -4.51 11.84
N ASP A 267 27.46 -5.04 11.90
CA ASP A 267 26.91 -6.01 10.96
C ASP A 267 26.01 -5.33 9.91
N ALA A 268 25.90 -3.99 9.96
CA ALA A 268 25.09 -3.21 9.06
C ALA A 268 25.87 -2.86 7.78
N THR A 269 25.15 -2.76 6.66
CA THR A 269 25.68 -2.44 5.34
C THR A 269 24.89 -1.27 4.74
N VAL A 270 25.58 -0.19 4.38
CA VAL A 270 24.96 0.95 3.69
C VAL A 270 24.67 0.56 2.24
N LEU A 271 23.39 0.60 1.86
CA LEU A 271 22.89 0.26 0.51
C LEU A 271 22.77 1.48 -0.39
N ALA A 272 22.52 2.65 0.20
CA ALA A 272 22.51 3.94 -0.48
C ALA A 272 22.85 5.06 0.50
N SER A 273 23.52 6.10 -0.01
CA SER A 273 23.91 7.29 0.75
C SER A 273 23.34 8.55 0.09
N PHE A 274 23.15 9.61 0.88
CA PHE A 274 22.80 10.92 0.34
C PHE A 274 23.97 11.53 -0.47
N LYS A 275 23.63 12.31 -1.49
CA LYS A 275 24.51 13.13 -2.31
C LYS A 275 24.04 14.57 -2.21
N ASP A 276 24.89 15.42 -1.69
CA ASP A 276 24.56 16.83 -1.49
C ASP A 276 25.84 17.67 -1.43
N ASP A 277 25.72 18.99 -1.28
CA ASP A 277 26.86 19.83 -0.99
C ASP A 277 27.43 19.51 0.42
N PRO A 278 28.77 19.43 0.58
CA PRO A 278 29.37 19.08 1.89
C PRO A 278 29.01 20.00 3.05
N TRP A 279 28.62 21.26 2.78
CA TRP A 279 28.26 22.23 3.83
C TRP A 279 26.94 21.89 4.53
N THR A 280 26.04 21.12 3.90
CA THR A 280 24.78 20.68 4.53
C THR A 280 25.02 19.63 5.60
N GLY A 281 26.20 18.99 5.57
CA GLY A 281 26.55 17.88 6.44
C GLY A 281 25.81 16.60 6.11
N MET A 282 25.02 16.53 5.02
CA MET A 282 24.30 15.33 4.60
C MET A 282 25.06 14.49 3.56
N ASP A 283 26.01 15.08 2.83
CA ASP A 283 26.78 14.36 1.80
C ASP A 283 27.47 13.10 2.36
N GLY A 284 27.26 11.97 1.69
CA GLY A 284 27.80 10.67 2.09
C GLY A 284 27.16 10.04 3.33
N ARG A 285 26.17 10.67 3.97
CA ARG A 285 25.46 10.04 5.09
C ARG A 285 24.63 8.85 4.62
N PRO A 286 24.50 7.78 5.43
CA PRO A 286 23.64 6.64 5.08
C PRO A 286 22.19 7.07 4.91
N ALA A 287 21.54 6.61 3.84
CA ALA A 287 20.12 6.84 3.57
C ALA A 287 19.32 5.52 3.64
N ILE A 288 19.89 4.43 3.12
CA ILE A 288 19.30 3.09 3.19
C ILE A 288 20.35 2.13 3.78
N VAL A 289 20.00 1.41 4.84
CA VAL A 289 20.94 0.56 5.59
C VAL A 289 20.33 -0.81 5.82
N GLY A 290 20.99 -1.87 5.36
CA GLY A 290 20.67 -3.25 5.71
C GLY A 290 21.36 -3.68 7.01
N ASN A 291 20.76 -4.56 7.80
CA ASN A 291 21.36 -5.13 9.01
C ASN A 291 20.91 -6.60 9.21
N ALA A 292 21.72 -7.37 9.95
CA ALA A 292 21.36 -8.70 10.42
C ALA A 292 21.06 -8.67 11.93
N TYR A 293 20.04 -9.40 12.37
CA TYR A 293 19.69 -9.51 13.79
C TYR A 293 19.08 -10.88 14.09
N GLY A 294 19.73 -11.67 14.95
CA GLY A 294 19.37 -13.07 15.14
C GLY A 294 19.45 -13.84 13.82
N GLU A 295 18.38 -14.53 13.46
CA GLU A 295 18.26 -15.27 12.19
C GLU A 295 17.68 -14.42 11.05
N GLY A 296 17.17 -13.22 11.35
CA GLY A 296 16.49 -12.35 10.39
C GLY A 296 17.35 -11.23 9.84
N ARG A 297 16.70 -10.39 9.04
CA ARG A 297 17.33 -9.24 8.37
C ARG A 297 16.43 -8.04 8.39
N THR A 298 17.03 -6.86 8.45
CA THR A 298 16.30 -5.61 8.35
C THR A 298 16.85 -4.71 7.27
N VAL A 299 16.00 -3.82 6.74
CA VAL A 299 16.44 -2.65 5.97
C VAL A 299 15.78 -1.41 6.55
N TYR A 300 16.58 -0.43 6.95
CA TYR A 300 16.15 0.89 7.36
C TYR A 300 16.18 1.86 6.18
N VAL A 301 15.08 2.57 5.94
CA VAL A 301 14.96 3.62 4.91
C VAL A 301 14.78 4.96 5.62
N GLY A 302 15.87 5.70 5.79
CA GLY A 302 15.92 6.93 6.59
C GLY A 302 15.45 8.19 5.89
N ALA A 303 14.57 8.09 4.87
CA ALA A 303 14.02 9.25 4.20
C ALA A 303 12.71 8.94 3.47
N ARG A 304 11.91 9.97 3.20
CA ARG A 304 10.71 9.86 2.36
C ARG A 304 11.07 9.88 0.88
N LEU A 305 11.08 8.71 0.27
CA LEU A 305 11.47 8.53 -1.15
C LEU A 305 10.28 8.60 -2.12
N GLY A 306 9.04 8.57 -1.59
CA GLY A 306 7.82 8.45 -2.37
C GLY A 306 7.74 7.13 -3.15
N ARG A 307 6.61 6.90 -3.84
CA ARG A 307 6.38 5.69 -4.65
C ARG A 307 7.57 5.35 -5.56
N ASP A 308 8.04 6.30 -6.35
CA ASP A 308 9.02 6.04 -7.41
C ASP A 308 10.41 5.74 -6.84
N GLY A 309 10.83 6.46 -5.79
CA GLY A 309 12.10 6.23 -5.12
C GLY A 309 12.10 4.91 -4.33
N ILE A 310 10.99 4.55 -3.69
CA ILE A 310 10.81 3.22 -3.07
C ILE A 310 10.86 2.13 -4.15
N ALA A 311 10.08 2.28 -5.23
CA ALA A 311 10.01 1.28 -6.32
C ALA A 311 11.38 1.02 -6.96
N LYS A 312 12.16 2.09 -7.16
CA LYS A 312 13.53 2.01 -7.67
C LYS A 312 14.50 1.32 -6.71
N SER A 313 14.28 1.47 -5.40
CA SER A 313 15.15 0.91 -4.35
C SER A 313 14.78 -0.53 -3.97
N LEU A 314 13.53 -0.96 -4.20
CA LEU A 314 13.04 -2.27 -3.80
C LEU A 314 13.90 -3.47 -4.24
N PRO A 315 14.47 -3.50 -5.46
CA PRO A 315 15.35 -4.60 -5.85
C PRO A 315 16.58 -4.77 -4.94
N SER A 316 17.25 -3.67 -4.55
CA SER A 316 18.40 -3.75 -3.64
C SER A 316 17.98 -4.04 -2.20
N VAL A 317 16.82 -3.50 -1.77
CA VAL A 317 16.22 -3.80 -0.47
C VAL A 317 15.91 -5.29 -0.33
N PHE A 318 15.23 -5.90 -1.31
CA PHE A 318 14.91 -7.33 -1.28
C PHE A 318 16.14 -8.23 -1.36
N ALA A 319 17.14 -7.86 -2.18
CA ALA A 319 18.41 -8.57 -2.21
C ALA A 319 19.11 -8.55 -0.85
N SER A 320 19.12 -7.40 -0.16
CA SER A 320 19.69 -7.27 1.20
C SER A 320 18.95 -8.14 2.21
N LEU A 321 17.62 -8.19 2.13
CA LEU A 321 16.78 -9.06 2.96
C LEU A 321 16.89 -10.56 2.62
N GLY A 322 17.56 -10.94 1.53
CA GLY A 322 17.60 -12.32 1.05
C GLY A 322 16.23 -12.83 0.59
N VAL A 323 15.38 -11.92 0.10
CA VAL A 323 14.10 -12.23 -0.51
C VAL A 323 14.34 -12.41 -2.00
N GLU A 324 14.29 -13.66 -2.46
CA GLU A 324 13.97 -13.87 -3.86
C GLU A 324 12.56 -13.34 -4.09
N VAL A 325 12.34 -12.67 -5.22
CA VAL A 325 11.02 -12.27 -5.67
C VAL A 325 10.59 -13.29 -6.74
N PRO A 326 10.07 -14.49 -6.39
CA PRO A 326 9.50 -15.40 -7.37
C PRO A 326 8.20 -14.79 -7.88
N ASP A 327 7.93 -15.04 -9.17
CA ASP A 327 6.63 -14.78 -9.78
C ASP A 327 6.09 -13.37 -9.53
N ALA A 328 6.94 -12.35 -9.65
CA ALA A 328 6.47 -10.98 -9.80
C ALA A 328 5.51 -10.97 -11.00
N SER A 329 4.21 -10.81 -10.71
CA SER A 329 3.22 -10.57 -11.76
C SER A 329 3.67 -9.36 -12.56
N ASP A 330 3.31 -9.31 -13.85
CA ASP A 330 3.61 -8.15 -14.69
C ASP A 330 3.24 -6.86 -13.93
N PRO A 331 4.19 -5.97 -13.60
CA PRO A 331 3.93 -4.83 -12.72
C PRO A 331 2.93 -3.83 -13.31
N ARG A 332 2.59 -3.97 -14.60
CA ARG A 332 1.52 -3.20 -15.25
C ARG A 332 0.13 -3.68 -14.82
N LEU A 333 0.03 -4.87 -14.24
CA LEU A 333 -1.19 -5.43 -13.67
C LEU A 333 -1.08 -5.51 -12.15
N LEU A 334 -2.20 -5.30 -11.46
CA LEU A 334 -2.36 -5.73 -10.08
C LEU A 334 -3.04 -7.09 -10.11
N ARG A 335 -2.32 -8.14 -9.70
CA ARG A 335 -2.84 -9.50 -9.57
C ARG A 335 -3.27 -9.74 -8.13
N ILE A 336 -4.56 -9.98 -7.91
CA ILE A 336 -5.14 -10.22 -6.59
C ILE A 336 -5.83 -11.58 -6.63
N GLU A 337 -5.69 -12.37 -5.58
CA GLU A 337 -6.20 -13.73 -5.57
C GLU A 337 -7.06 -14.01 -4.35
N ARG A 338 -8.25 -14.57 -4.59
CA ARG A 338 -9.07 -15.16 -3.54
C ARG A 338 -9.04 -16.68 -3.63
N VAL A 339 -8.97 -17.34 -2.48
CA VAL A 339 -8.84 -18.79 -2.38
C VAL A 339 -9.97 -19.36 -1.54
N ASP A 340 -10.60 -20.42 -2.04
CA ASP A 340 -11.43 -21.29 -1.22
C ASP A 340 -10.51 -22.26 -0.46
N GLU A 341 -10.42 -22.10 0.86
CA GLU A 341 -9.59 -22.98 1.70
C GLU A 341 -10.08 -24.44 1.73
N ALA A 342 -11.37 -24.68 1.45
CA ALA A 342 -11.96 -26.02 1.47
C ALA A 342 -11.75 -26.77 0.15
N THR A 343 -11.89 -26.09 -0.99
CA THR A 343 -11.79 -26.72 -2.31
C THR A 343 -10.45 -26.49 -3.00
N GLY A 344 -9.69 -25.48 -2.58
CA GLY A 344 -8.46 -25.03 -3.23
C GLY A 344 -8.71 -24.22 -4.51
N ALA A 345 -9.96 -23.92 -4.87
CA ALA A 345 -10.31 -23.09 -6.01
C ALA A 345 -9.75 -21.67 -5.86
N ARG A 346 -9.26 -21.08 -6.95
CA ARG A 346 -8.60 -19.77 -6.96
C ARG A 346 -9.29 -18.83 -7.93
N PHE A 347 -9.60 -17.62 -7.47
CA PHE A 347 -10.12 -16.53 -8.30
C PHE A 347 -9.06 -15.46 -8.43
N VAL A 348 -8.54 -15.29 -9.63
CA VAL A 348 -7.49 -14.33 -9.94
C VAL A 348 -8.11 -13.12 -10.61
N PHE A 349 -8.00 -11.98 -9.94
CA PHE A 349 -8.41 -10.67 -10.45
C PHE A 349 -7.19 -9.97 -11.03
N LEU A 350 -7.29 -9.55 -12.29
CA LEU A 350 -6.24 -8.88 -13.04
C LEU A 350 -6.69 -7.47 -13.37
N VAL A 351 -6.09 -6.47 -12.72
CA VAL A 351 -6.47 -5.06 -12.87
C VAL A 351 -5.38 -4.29 -13.60
N ASN A 352 -5.70 -3.62 -14.71
CA ASN A 352 -4.71 -2.78 -15.39
C ASN A 352 -4.39 -1.52 -14.58
N ARG A 353 -3.11 -1.29 -14.31
CA ARG A 353 -2.59 -0.15 -13.52
C ARG A 353 -2.09 1.01 -14.39
N THR A 354 -2.12 0.85 -15.71
CA THR A 354 -1.50 1.76 -16.69
C THR A 354 -2.54 2.44 -17.58
N HIS A 355 -2.08 3.40 -18.37
CA HIS A 355 -2.89 4.09 -19.37
C HIS A 355 -2.79 3.45 -20.76
N GLU A 356 -2.14 2.29 -20.88
CA GLU A 356 -2.01 1.55 -22.12
C GLU A 356 -2.65 0.15 -21.98
N PRO A 357 -3.07 -0.49 -23.08
CA PRO A 357 -3.52 -1.87 -23.04
C PRO A 357 -2.40 -2.81 -22.59
N VAL A 358 -2.73 -3.77 -21.72
CA VAL A 358 -1.78 -4.77 -21.21
C VAL A 358 -2.28 -6.16 -21.58
N GLY A 359 -1.42 -6.98 -22.17
CA GLY A 359 -1.76 -8.35 -22.54
C GLY A 359 -1.04 -9.38 -21.68
N VAL A 360 -1.80 -10.33 -21.14
CA VAL A 360 -1.34 -11.37 -20.20
C VAL A 360 -1.90 -12.73 -20.59
N VAL A 361 -1.17 -13.80 -20.27
CA VAL A 361 -1.65 -15.18 -20.37
C VAL A 361 -1.87 -15.67 -18.95
N GLU A 362 -3.12 -15.95 -18.60
CA GLU A 362 -3.51 -16.46 -17.29
C GLU A 362 -4.25 -17.78 -17.52
N GLN A 363 -3.75 -18.88 -16.94
CA GLN A 363 -4.46 -20.18 -17.00
C GLN A 363 -5.80 -20.11 -16.25
N GLY A 364 -6.78 -20.89 -16.68
CA GLY A 364 -8.10 -20.99 -16.05
C GLY A 364 -9.22 -20.43 -16.92
N ASP A 365 -10.43 -20.45 -16.39
CA ASP A 365 -11.63 -19.99 -17.11
C ASP A 365 -11.90 -18.51 -16.80
N VAL A 366 -12.05 -17.68 -17.84
CA VAL A 366 -12.44 -16.28 -17.69
C VAL A 366 -13.93 -16.21 -17.32
N ILE A 367 -14.22 -15.77 -16.10
CA ILE A 367 -15.59 -15.69 -15.57
C ILE A 367 -16.20 -14.31 -15.84
N VAL A 368 -15.40 -13.26 -15.65
CA VAL A 368 -15.80 -11.86 -15.85
C VAL A 368 -14.69 -11.13 -16.59
N SER A 369 -15.08 -10.26 -17.51
CA SER A 369 -14.17 -9.35 -18.21
C SER A 369 -14.89 -8.05 -18.52
N SER A 370 -14.37 -6.93 -18.03
CA SER A 370 -14.88 -5.58 -18.31
C SER A 370 -13.73 -4.72 -18.80
N PHE A 371 -13.93 -4.06 -19.96
CA PHE A 371 -12.84 -3.39 -20.68
C PHE A 371 -11.63 -4.31 -20.91
N ALA A 372 -11.90 -5.60 -21.10
CA ALA A 372 -10.92 -6.64 -21.36
C ALA A 372 -11.49 -7.62 -22.38
N LYS A 373 -10.62 -8.25 -23.16
CA LYS A 373 -11.02 -9.25 -24.15
C LYS A 373 -10.01 -10.39 -24.16
N GLU A 374 -10.52 -11.61 -24.22
CA GLU A 374 -9.72 -12.80 -24.47
C GLU A 374 -9.74 -13.13 -25.97
N ASP A 375 -8.55 -13.31 -26.57
CA ASP A 375 -8.37 -13.79 -27.93
C ASP A 375 -7.24 -14.85 -27.91
N ASP A 376 -7.51 -16.06 -28.39
CA ASP A 376 -6.55 -17.17 -28.50
C ASP A 376 -5.75 -17.45 -27.19
N GLY A 377 -6.41 -17.42 -26.03
CA GLY A 377 -5.81 -17.68 -24.72
C GLY A 377 -4.98 -16.51 -24.15
N ARG A 378 -5.02 -15.34 -24.78
CA ARG A 378 -4.40 -14.11 -24.30
C ARG A 378 -5.47 -13.09 -23.91
N LEU A 379 -5.43 -12.65 -22.65
CA LEU A 379 -6.25 -11.57 -22.12
C LEU A 379 -5.61 -10.21 -22.42
N THR A 380 -6.30 -9.35 -23.16
CA THR A 380 -5.92 -7.95 -23.36
C THR A 380 -6.82 -7.07 -22.51
N ILE A 381 -6.25 -6.43 -21.50
CA ILE A 381 -6.94 -5.59 -20.52
C ILE A 381 -6.66 -4.12 -20.87
N GLN A 382 -7.69 -3.37 -21.26
CA GLN A 382 -7.58 -1.95 -21.60
C GLN A 382 -7.33 -1.10 -20.34
N PRO A 383 -6.96 0.19 -20.47
CA PRO A 383 -6.97 1.11 -19.34
C PRO A 383 -8.32 1.09 -18.62
N ASN A 384 -8.29 1.12 -17.28
CA ASN A 384 -9.46 0.92 -16.40
C ASN A 384 -10.15 -0.44 -16.52
N GLY A 385 -9.57 -1.41 -17.24
CA GLY A 385 -10.13 -2.76 -17.38
C GLY A 385 -9.78 -3.71 -16.24
N ILE A 386 -10.58 -4.76 -16.13
CA ILE A 386 -10.40 -5.88 -15.20
C ILE A 386 -10.85 -7.19 -15.84
N ALA A 387 -10.15 -8.28 -15.52
CA ALA A 387 -10.59 -9.65 -15.80
C ALA A 387 -10.53 -10.50 -14.53
N VAL A 388 -11.43 -11.48 -14.41
CA VAL A 388 -11.47 -12.46 -13.32
C VAL A 388 -11.39 -13.86 -13.90
N VAL A 389 -10.39 -14.62 -13.47
CA VAL A 389 -10.10 -15.98 -13.93
C VAL A 389 -10.26 -16.95 -12.77
N ARG A 390 -10.96 -18.07 -12.99
CA ARG A 390 -11.10 -19.16 -12.02
C ARG A 390 -10.16 -20.30 -12.36
N ARG A 391 -9.44 -20.82 -11.37
CA ARG A 391 -8.53 -21.96 -11.45
C ARG A 391 -8.91 -23.05 -10.47
#